data_AF-A0A9X7QNI4-F1
#
_entry.id   AF-A0A9X7QNI4-F1
#
_cell.length_a   1.000
_cell.length_b   1.000
_cell.length_c   1.000
_cell.angle_alpha   90.00
_cell.angle_beta   90.00
_cell.angle_gamma   90.00
#
_symmetry.space_group_name_H-M   'P 1'
#
loop_
_entity.id
_entity.type
_entity.pdbx_description
1 polymer ?
#
loop_
_entity_poly.entity_id
_entity_poly.type
_entity_poly.pdbx_seq_one_letter_code
_entity_poly.pdbx_strand_id
1 'polypeptide(L)'
;MELHIIEIPKLMTQWKEEQVNPWEDDFVRWLLLLSANEDTQLTHTLEEIAMNRDPILKDAMQKWEKMSQDPAFRMSYEARQKALIDEASKYKYAEKKGREEGLQEGMEKGKIQLIRGMHKNGMDIEDIAKFTNMELSDIRHILGQ
;
A
#
# COMPACT_ATOMS: atom_id res chain seq x y z
N MET A 1 -27.33 30.34 22.48
CA MET A 1 -27.24 29.56 21.24
C MET A 1 -26.24 30.25 20.36
N GLU A 2 -25.20 29.55 19.93
CA GLU A 2 -24.26 30.04 18.94
C GLU A 2 -24.67 29.50 17.57
N LEU A 3 -24.79 30.39 16.59
CA LEU A 3 -25.13 30.05 15.21
C LEU A 3 -23.83 30.03 14.41
N HIS A 4 -23.43 28.85 13.92
CA HIS A 4 -22.31 28.72 13.01
C HIS A 4 -22.83 28.68 11.58
N ILE A 5 -22.41 29.65 10.76
CA ILE A 5 -22.74 29.71 9.33
C ILE A 5 -21.50 29.30 8.56
N ILE A 6 -21.65 28.33 7.65
CA ILE A 6 -20.59 27.83 6.80
C ILE A 6 -20.98 28.09 5.35
N GLU A 7 -20.11 28.76 4.61
CA GLU A 7 -20.29 29.06 3.19
C GLU A 7 -19.49 28.06 2.36
N ILE A 8 -20.19 27.12 1.72
CA ILE A 8 -19.58 26.10 0.86
C ILE A 8 -18.66 26.68 -0.22
N PRO A 9 -19.02 27.76 -0.94
CA PRO A 9 -18.13 28.34 -1.94
C PRO A 9 -16.79 28.82 -1.34
N LYS A 10 -16.81 29.41 -0.15
CA LYS A 10 -15.59 29.86 0.54
C LYS A 10 -14.73 28.66 0.96
N LEU A 11 -15.36 27.60 1.46
CA LEU A 11 -14.66 26.37 1.80
C LEU A 11 -13.97 25.75 0.57
N MET A 12 -14.64 25.75 -0.58
CA MET A 12 -14.06 25.26 -1.83
C MET A 12 -12.87 26.12 -2.30
N THR A 13 -12.94 27.44 -2.16
CA THR A 13 -11.79 28.32 -2.41
C THR A 13 -10.64 28.01 -1.46
N GLN A 14 -10.91 27.87 -0.16
CA GLN A 14 -9.90 27.54 0.84
C GLN A 14 -9.24 26.19 0.56
N TRP A 15 -10.00 25.19 0.10
CA TRP A 15 -9.44 23.90 -0.30
C TRP A 15 -8.52 24.03 -1.52
N LYS A 16 -8.93 24.78 -2.54
CA LYS A 16 -8.12 25.05 -3.75
C LYS A 16 -6.86 25.86 -3.47
N GLU A 17 -6.91 26.72 -2.47
CA GLU A 17 -5.77 27.51 -1.97
C GLU A 17 -4.94 26.76 -0.92
N GLU A 18 -5.21 25.46 -0.70
CA GLU A 18 -4.53 24.60 0.27
C GLU A 18 -4.57 25.10 1.72
N GLN A 19 -5.54 25.97 2.05
CA GLN A 19 -5.73 26.54 3.39
C GLN A 19 -6.42 25.56 4.34
N VAL A 20 -7.13 24.56 3.80
CA VAL A 20 -7.77 23.51 4.58
C VAL A 20 -7.37 22.14 4.03
N ASN A 21 -7.18 21.17 4.93
CA ASN A 21 -6.67 19.86 4.57
C ASN A 21 -7.61 18.74 5.04
N PRO A 22 -8.33 18.05 4.12
CA PRO A 22 -9.22 16.94 4.47
C PRO A 22 -8.49 15.71 5.01
N TRP A 23 -7.16 15.60 4.84
CA TRP A 23 -6.37 14.48 5.38
C TRP A 23 -6.20 14.55 6.90
N GLU A 24 -6.21 15.76 7.45
CA GLU A 24 -5.91 16.03 8.86
C GLU A 24 -7.15 16.46 9.64
N ASP A 25 -8.08 17.18 9.00
CA ASP A 25 -9.30 17.65 9.63
C ASP A 25 -10.52 16.85 9.15
N ASP A 26 -11.07 16.02 10.06
CA ASP A 26 -12.25 15.20 9.80
C ASP A 26 -13.49 16.07 9.52
N PHE A 27 -13.67 17.20 10.20
CA PHE A 27 -14.83 18.06 9.99
C PHE A 27 -14.79 18.71 8.61
N VAL A 28 -13.64 19.23 8.19
CA VAL A 28 -13.40 19.72 6.83
C VAL A 28 -13.64 18.63 5.80
N ARG A 29 -13.15 17.40 6.04
CA ARG A 29 -13.36 16.24 5.16
C ARG A 29 -14.85 15.97 4.94
N TRP A 30 -15.63 15.92 6.02
CA TRP A 30 -17.07 15.69 5.94
C TRP A 30 -17.84 16.85 5.30
N LEU A 31 -17.40 18.09 5.49
CA LEU A 31 -17.99 19.25 4.81
C LEU A 31 -17.70 19.24 3.31
N LEU A 32 -16.45 18.97 2.92
CA LEU A 32 -16.03 18.91 1.53
C LEU A 32 -16.71 17.77 0.76
N LEU A 33 -17.10 16.69 1.46
CA LEU A 33 -17.90 15.62 0.85
C LEU A 33 -19.14 16.20 0.15
N LEU A 34 -19.83 17.18 0.75
CA LEU A 34 -21.05 17.77 0.18
C LEU A 34 -20.85 18.40 -1.20
N SER A 35 -19.63 18.78 -1.55
CA SER A 35 -19.24 19.39 -2.83
C SER A 35 -18.43 18.46 -3.72
N ALA A 36 -18.24 17.20 -3.31
CA ALA A 36 -17.39 16.25 -4.03
C ALA A 36 -17.86 16.05 -5.49
N ASN A 37 -19.18 15.93 -5.71
CA ASN A 37 -19.74 15.70 -7.04
C ASN A 37 -19.48 16.85 -8.06
N GLU A 38 -19.15 18.05 -7.59
CA GLU A 38 -18.87 19.22 -8.42
C GLU A 38 -17.40 19.31 -8.85
N ASP A 39 -16.49 18.61 -8.15
CA ASP A 39 -15.06 18.68 -8.40
C ASP A 39 -14.41 17.28 -8.39
N THR A 40 -13.90 16.87 -9.55
CA THR A 40 -13.30 15.53 -9.74
C THR A 40 -12.03 15.34 -8.92
N GLN A 41 -11.22 16.40 -8.72
CA GLN A 41 -10.01 16.30 -7.89
C GLN A 41 -10.38 16.13 -6.41
N LEU A 42 -11.42 16.83 -5.96
CA LEU A 42 -11.92 16.68 -4.60
C LEU A 42 -12.46 15.27 -4.37
N THR A 43 -13.28 14.78 -5.30
CA THR A 43 -13.79 13.40 -5.27
C THR A 43 -12.65 12.41 -5.16
N HIS A 44 -11.61 12.54 -5.99
CA HIS A 44 -10.47 11.64 -5.97
C HIS A 44 -9.73 11.68 -4.63
N THR A 45 -9.49 12.88 -4.09
CA THR A 45 -8.85 13.07 -2.78
C THR A 45 -9.64 12.37 -1.68
N LEU A 46 -10.96 12.53 -1.65
CA LEU A 46 -11.83 11.89 -0.67
C LEU A 46 -11.91 10.37 -0.86
N GLU A 47 -11.90 9.87 -2.11
CA GLU A 47 -11.83 8.43 -2.41
C GLU A 47 -10.53 7.81 -1.88
N GLU A 48 -9.39 8.49 -2.04
CA GLU A 48 -8.10 8.04 -1.49
C GLU A 48 -8.12 8.01 0.05
N ILE A 49 -8.64 9.05 0.70
CA ILE A 49 -8.78 9.10 2.16
C ILE A 49 -9.68 7.96 2.66
N ALA A 50 -10.82 7.75 1.99
CA ALA A 50 -11.78 6.71 2.32
C ALA A 50 -11.18 5.30 2.22
N MET A 51 -10.25 5.08 1.28
CA MET A 51 -9.57 3.80 1.15
C MET A 51 -8.48 3.58 2.20
N ASN A 52 -7.70 4.61 2.48
CA ASN A 52 -6.46 4.46 3.23
C ASN A 52 -6.62 4.74 4.73
N ARG A 53 -7.60 5.56 5.12
CA ARG A 53 -7.74 6.03 6.51
C ARG A 53 -9.16 5.88 7.08
N ASP A 54 -10.21 6.12 6.29
CA ASP A 54 -11.57 6.30 6.83
C ASP A 54 -12.62 5.38 6.19
N PRO A 55 -12.84 4.18 6.77
CA PRO A 55 -13.89 3.26 6.32
C PRO A 55 -15.31 3.84 6.41
N ILE A 56 -15.57 4.78 7.33
CA ILE A 56 -16.89 5.37 7.51
C ILE A 56 -17.18 6.33 6.36
N LEU A 57 -16.19 7.13 5.95
CA LEU A 57 -16.28 7.97 4.76
C LEU A 57 -16.57 7.12 3.51
N LYS A 58 -15.88 5.98 3.37
CA LYS A 58 -16.12 5.04 2.26
C LYS A 58 -17.57 4.58 2.20
N ASP A 59 -18.11 4.14 3.33
CA ASP A 59 -19.50 3.68 3.41
C ASP A 59 -20.49 4.81 3.12
N ALA A 60 -20.20 6.03 3.58
CA ALA A 60 -21.03 7.21 3.31
C ALA A 60 -21.05 7.55 1.82
N MET A 61 -19.90 7.57 1.15
CA MET A 61 -19.79 7.80 -0.30
C MET A 61 -20.55 6.73 -1.09
N GLN A 62 -20.40 5.45 -0.74
CA GLN A 62 -21.12 4.35 -1.39
C GLN A 62 -22.65 4.43 -1.20
N LYS A 63 -23.11 4.83 -0.02
CA LYS A 63 -24.55 5.02 0.25
C LYS A 63 -25.08 6.21 -0.52
N TRP A 64 -24.35 7.32 -0.54
CA TRP A 64 -24.75 8.51 -1.29
C TRP A 64 -24.84 8.23 -2.78
N GLU A 65 -23.87 7.50 -3.34
CA GLU A 65 -23.90 7.04 -4.72
C GLU A 65 -25.17 6.22 -5.02
N LYS A 66 -25.46 5.22 -4.18
CA LYS A 66 -26.67 4.40 -4.34
C LYS A 66 -27.96 5.20 -4.27
N MET A 67 -27.97 6.30 -3.53
CA MET A 67 -29.11 7.22 -3.42
C MET A 67 -29.22 8.19 -4.60
N SER A 68 -28.13 8.48 -5.33
CA SER A 68 -28.10 9.48 -6.40
C SER A 68 -28.94 9.10 -7.64
N GLN A 69 -29.32 7.82 -7.78
CA GLN A 69 -30.03 7.24 -8.94
C GLN A 69 -29.42 7.52 -10.32
N ASP A 70 -28.20 8.07 -10.42
CA ASP A 70 -27.50 8.31 -11.68
C ASP A 70 -26.58 7.11 -12.04
N PRO A 71 -26.94 6.31 -13.06
CA PRO A 71 -26.14 5.14 -13.45
C PRO A 71 -24.77 5.50 -14.03
N ALA A 72 -24.63 6.67 -14.66
CA ALA A 72 -23.38 7.10 -15.27
C ALA A 72 -22.38 7.53 -14.19
N PHE A 73 -22.85 8.28 -13.20
CA PHE A 73 -22.05 8.67 -12.03
C PHE A 73 -21.54 7.43 -11.29
N ARG A 74 -22.42 6.45 -11.05
CA ARG A 74 -22.09 5.18 -10.40
C ARG A 74 -21.00 4.39 -11.10
N MET A 75 -21.09 4.23 -12.43
CA MET A 75 -20.07 3.51 -13.19
C MET A 75 -18.72 4.21 -13.10
N SER A 76 -18.70 5.54 -13.16
CA SER A 76 -17.45 6.31 -13.03
C SER A 76 -16.81 6.13 -11.64
N TYR A 77 -17.62 6.13 -10.59
CA TYR A 77 -17.18 5.91 -9.21
C TYR A 77 -16.63 4.50 -9.00
N GLU A 78 -17.36 3.47 -9.43
CA GLU A 78 -16.93 2.08 -9.32
C GLU A 78 -15.61 1.82 -10.08
N ALA A 79 -15.43 2.44 -11.25
CA ALA A 79 -14.20 2.36 -12.03
C ALA A 79 -13.00 3.00 -11.32
N ARG A 80 -13.16 4.20 -10.74
CA ARG A 80 -12.10 4.86 -9.95
C ARG A 80 -11.73 4.06 -8.70
N GLN A 81 -12.73 3.58 -7.98
CA GLN A 81 -12.52 2.73 -6.81
C GLN A 81 -11.75 1.45 -7.22
N LYS A 82 -12.08 0.85 -8.36
CA LYS A 82 -11.35 -0.33 -8.84
C LYS A 82 -9.89 -0.01 -9.15
N ALA A 83 -9.62 1.11 -9.81
CA ALA A 83 -8.25 1.51 -10.17
C ALA A 83 -7.35 1.67 -8.93
N LEU A 84 -7.86 2.36 -7.90
CA LEU A 84 -7.14 2.54 -6.63
C LEU A 84 -6.85 1.20 -5.92
N ILE A 85 -7.82 0.27 -5.91
CA ILE A 85 -7.64 -1.07 -5.32
C ILE A 85 -6.59 -1.87 -6.10
N ASP A 86 -6.65 -1.83 -7.43
CA ASP A 86 -5.71 -2.57 -8.29
C ASP A 86 -4.29 -2.04 -8.12
N GLU A 87 -4.12 -0.73 -8.01
CA GLU A 87 -2.84 -0.08 -7.73
C GLU A 87 -2.28 -0.48 -6.37
N ALA A 88 -3.07 -0.31 -5.30
CA ALA A 88 -2.67 -0.70 -3.94
C ALA A 88 -2.29 -2.20 -3.86
N SER A 89 -3.01 -3.06 -4.60
CA SER A 89 -2.75 -4.49 -4.66
C SER A 89 -1.43 -4.80 -5.39
N LYS A 90 -1.12 -4.09 -6.48
CA LYS A 90 0.16 -4.22 -7.20
C LYS A 90 1.34 -3.87 -6.31
N TYR A 91 1.26 -2.77 -5.57
CA TYR A 91 2.32 -2.35 -4.65
C TYR A 91 2.55 -3.37 -3.54
N LYS A 92 1.48 -3.82 -2.86
CA LYS A 92 1.58 -4.86 -1.83
C LYS A 92 2.16 -6.17 -2.36
N TYR A 93 1.76 -6.56 -3.56
CA TYR A 93 2.29 -7.76 -4.20
C TYR A 93 3.80 -7.62 -4.49
N ALA A 94 4.23 -6.47 -5.03
CA ALA A 94 5.63 -6.21 -5.33
C ALA A 94 6.49 -6.18 -4.06
N GLU A 95 6.01 -5.54 -2.98
CA GLU A 95 6.69 -5.51 -1.69
C GLU A 95 6.85 -6.93 -1.11
N LYS A 96 5.76 -7.71 -1.09
CA LYS A 96 5.79 -9.09 -0.60
C LYS A 96 6.79 -9.94 -1.39
N LYS A 97 6.73 -9.86 -2.72
CA LYS A 97 7.61 -10.62 -3.61
C LYS A 97 9.08 -10.23 -3.40
N GLY A 98 9.38 -8.93 -3.34
CA GLY A 98 10.75 -8.45 -3.08
C GLY A 98 11.28 -8.88 -1.72
N ARG A 99 10.43 -8.93 -0.69
CA ARG A 99 10.81 -9.43 0.64
C ARG A 99 11.08 -10.94 0.64
N GLU A 100 10.24 -11.72 -0.05
CA GLU A 100 10.43 -13.17 -0.21
C GLU A 100 11.73 -13.48 -0.96
N GLU A 101 11.96 -12.82 -2.10
CA GLU A 101 13.19 -12.95 -2.89
C GLU A 101 14.43 -12.55 -2.07
N GLY A 102 14.37 -11.42 -1.36
CA GLY A 102 15.47 -10.95 -0.53
C GLY A 102 15.80 -11.89 0.63
N LEU A 103 14.77 -12.51 1.25
CA LEU A 103 14.99 -13.50 2.31
C LEU A 103 15.63 -14.78 1.74
N GLN A 104 15.16 -15.26 0.59
CA GLN A 104 15.70 -16.44 -0.06
C GLN A 104 17.17 -16.21 -0.48
N GLU A 105 17.46 -15.09 -1.14
CA GLU A 105 18.85 -14.73 -1.49
C GLU A 105 19.74 -14.59 -0.24
N GLY A 106 19.23 -13.97 0.83
CA GLY A 106 19.95 -13.81 2.08
C GLY A 106 20.30 -15.15 2.73
N MET A 107 19.35 -16.09 2.74
CA MET A 107 19.59 -17.45 3.24
C MET A 107 20.65 -18.18 2.41
N GLU A 108 20.58 -18.12 1.08
CA GLU A 108 21.56 -18.78 0.20
C GLU A 108 22.96 -18.16 0.34
N LYS A 109 23.07 -16.83 0.34
CA LYS A 109 24.34 -16.13 0.60
C LYS A 109 24.90 -16.49 1.99
N GLY A 110 24.04 -16.57 3.00
CA GLY A 110 24.41 -16.97 4.37
C GLY A 110 24.96 -18.40 4.44
N LYS A 111 24.31 -19.36 3.77
CA LYS A 111 24.80 -20.75 3.67
C LYS A 111 26.17 -20.81 3.02
N ILE A 112 26.36 -20.11 1.90
CA ILE A 112 27.65 -20.06 1.19
C ILE A 112 28.75 -19.47 2.08
N GLN A 113 28.46 -18.37 2.79
CA GLN A 113 29.40 -17.76 3.73
C GLN A 113 29.75 -18.71 4.87
N LEU A 114 28.77 -19.43 5.42
CA LEU A 114 28.97 -20.42 6.47
C LEU A 114 29.90 -21.54 6.02
N ILE A 115 29.64 -22.15 4.86
CA ILE A 115 30.45 -23.23 4.28
C ILE A 115 31.89 -22.77 4.06
N ARG A 116 32.07 -21.59 3.45
CA ARG A 116 33.41 -21.01 3.24
C ARG A 116 34.12 -20.73 4.56
N GLY A 117 33.40 -20.27 5.58
CA GLY A 117 33.92 -20.04 6.92
C GLY A 117 34.36 -21.33 7.61
N MET A 118 33.54 -22.38 7.56
CA MET A 118 33.86 -23.70 8.12
C MET A 118 35.10 -24.31 7.45
N HIS A 119 35.17 -24.29 6.12
CA HIS A 119 36.32 -24.80 5.38
C HIS A 119 37.60 -24.00 5.68
N LYS A 120 37.50 -22.66 5.75
CA LYS A 120 38.64 -21.80 6.11
C LYS A 120 39.17 -22.08 7.53
N ASN A 121 38.31 -22.53 8.44
CA ASN A 121 38.68 -22.90 9.80
C ASN A 121 39.20 -24.35 9.90
N GLY A 122 39.42 -25.04 8.79
CA GLY A 122 40.04 -26.37 8.75
C GLY A 122 39.08 -27.53 8.96
N MET A 123 37.76 -27.31 8.86
CA MET A 123 36.78 -28.39 8.87
C MET A 123 36.80 -29.13 7.53
N ASP A 124 36.80 -30.46 7.58
CA ASP A 124 36.79 -31.28 6.37
C ASP A 124 35.43 -31.23 5.65
N ILE A 125 35.45 -31.44 4.34
CA ILE A 125 34.28 -31.35 3.46
C ILE A 125 33.19 -32.34 3.90
N GLU A 126 33.59 -33.53 4.38
CA GLU A 126 32.64 -34.53 4.89
C GLU A 126 31.89 -34.09 6.14
N ASP A 127 32.56 -33.35 7.03
CA ASP A 127 31.93 -32.86 8.24
C ASP A 127 31.08 -31.62 7.97
N ILE A 128 31.50 -30.75 7.06
CA ILE A 128 30.67 -29.63 6.57
C ILE A 128 29.36 -30.17 5.99
N ALA A 129 29.42 -31.20 5.15
CA ALA A 129 28.24 -31.85 4.56
C ALA A 129 27.25 -32.35 5.62
N LYS A 130 27.76 -32.98 6.69
CA LYS A 130 26.93 -33.44 7.80
C LYS A 130 26.30 -32.27 8.57
N PHE A 131 27.03 -31.19 8.83
CA PHE A 131 26.53 -30.05 9.61
C PHE A 131 25.57 -29.15 8.84
N THR A 132 25.78 -28.96 7.54
CA THR A 132 24.89 -28.15 6.69
C THR A 132 23.77 -28.98 6.05
N ASN A 133 23.82 -30.31 6.17
CA ASN A 133 22.92 -31.26 5.55
C ASN A 133 22.83 -31.05 4.02
N MET A 134 24.00 -30.95 3.40
CA MET A 134 24.18 -30.73 1.95
C MET A 134 25.03 -31.83 1.34
N GLU A 135 24.83 -32.08 0.05
CA GLU A 135 25.62 -33.06 -0.69
C GLU A 135 27.08 -32.59 -0.84
N LEU A 136 28.01 -33.56 -0.85
CA LEU A 136 29.43 -33.29 -1.05
C LEU A 136 29.70 -32.57 -2.37
N SER A 137 28.93 -32.87 -3.42
CA SER A 137 29.01 -32.20 -4.72
C SER A 137 28.70 -30.71 -4.62
N ASP A 138 27.69 -30.34 -3.84
CA ASP A 138 27.23 -28.96 -3.72
C ASP A 138 28.24 -28.12 -2.93
N ILE A 139 28.82 -28.70 -1.88
CA ILE A 139 29.88 -28.05 -1.10
C ILE A 139 31.15 -27.87 -1.94
N ARG A 140 31.57 -28.89 -2.71
CA ARG A 140 32.71 -28.77 -3.64
C ARG A 140 32.47 -27.69 -4.68
N HIS A 141 31.26 -27.63 -5.23
CA HIS A 141 30.87 -26.58 -6.18
C HIS A 141 30.96 -25.17 -5.56
N ILE A 142 30.48 -24.99 -4.32
CA ILE A 142 30.54 -23.70 -3.59
C ILE A 142 31.98 -23.27 -3.27
N LEU A 143 32.87 -24.25 -3.02
CA LEU A 143 34.29 -24.05 -2.72
C LEU A 143 35.18 -23.98 -3.97
N GLY A 144 34.65 -24.32 -5.16
CA GLY A 144 35.38 -24.29 -6.42
C GLY A 144 36.43 -25.41 -6.57
N GLN A 145 36.16 -26.58 -5.98
CA GLN A 145 37.04 -27.77 -5.99
C GLN A 145 36.45 -28.90 -6.84
#